data_AF-A0A946LYY1-F1
#
_entry.id   AF-A0A946LYY1-F1
#
_cell.length_a   1.000
_cell.length_b   1.000
_cell.length_c   1.000
_cell.angle_alpha   90.00
_cell.angle_beta   90.00
_cell.angle_gamma   90.00
#
_symmetry.space_group_name_H-M   'P 1'
#
loop_
_entity.id
_entity.type
_entity.pdbx_description
1 polymer ?
#
loop_
_entity_poly.entity_id
_entity_poly.type
_entity_poly.pdbx_seq_one_letter_code
_entity_poly.pdbx_strand_id
1 'polypeptide(L)' 'MEIKDKIIVITGGASGIGRAMARRFTDEGAKQIVIADLNADGLQEVADEIG' A
#
# COMPACT_ATOMS: atom_id res chain seq x y z
N MET A 1 -4.64 0.24 14.72
CA MET A 1 -5.40 1.36 14.12
C MET A 1 -6.73 0.80 13.65
N GLU A 2 -7.78 1.60 13.58
CA GLU A 2 -9.04 1.15 12.97
C GLU A 2 -8.96 1.39 11.45
N ILE A 3 -8.47 0.39 10.72
CA ILE A 3 -8.15 0.49 9.28
C ILE A 3 -9.34 0.15 8.38
N LYS A 4 -10.25 -0.69 8.87
CA LYS A 4 -11.38 -1.18 8.10
C LYS A 4 -12.17 -0.03 7.47
N ASP A 5 -12.49 -0.18 6.19
CA ASP A 5 -13.28 0.77 5.39
C ASP A 5 -12.63 2.17 5.21
N LYS A 6 -11.34 2.33 5.52
CA LYS A 6 -10.59 3.59 5.32
C LYS A 6 -9.90 3.64 3.96
N ILE A 7 -9.71 4.87 3.45
CA ILE A 7 -8.85 5.16 2.29
C ILE A 7 -7.49 5.62 2.80
N ILE A 8 -6.41 5.01 2.30
CA ILE A 8 -5.05 5.24 2.81
C ILE A 8 -4.13 5.63 1.66
N VAL A 9 -3.32 6.67 1.88
CA VAL A 9 -2.28 7.11 0.94
C VAL A 9 -0.92 6.88 1.60
N ILE A 10 -0.03 6.17 0.91
CA ILE A 10 1.31 5.83 1.39
C ILE A 10 2.33 6.41 0.40
N THR A 11 3.18 7.32 0.88
CA THR A 11 4.36 7.78 0.13
C THR A 11 5.57 6.91 0.49
N GLY A 12 6.46 6.67 -0.47
CA GLY A 12 7.53 5.68 -0.29
C GLY A 12 7.02 4.24 -0.35
N GLY A 13 5.94 3.99 -1.10
CA GLY A 13 5.20 2.73 -1.08
C GLY A 13 5.85 1.57 -1.84
N ALA A 14 6.88 1.82 -2.66
CA ALA A 14 7.47 0.80 -3.53
C ALA A 14 8.40 -0.18 -2.79
N SER A 15 8.79 0.11 -1.54
CA SER A 15 9.74 -0.74 -0.80
C SER A 15 9.64 -0.58 0.71
N GLY A 16 10.42 -1.40 1.45
CA GLY A 16 10.62 -1.26 2.89
C GLY A 16 9.33 -1.18 3.70
N ILE A 17 9.25 -0.17 4.57
CA ILE A 17 8.10 0.05 5.46
C ILE A 17 6.85 0.41 4.66
N GLY A 18 6.95 1.21 3.60
CA GLY A 18 5.80 1.60 2.79
C GLY A 18 5.09 0.40 2.16
N ARG A 19 5.87 -0.50 1.55
CA ARG A 19 5.36 -1.80 1.04
C ARG A 19 4.74 -2.65 2.15
N ALA A 20 5.43 -2.78 3.29
CA ALA A 20 4.92 -3.57 4.42
C ALA A 20 3.59 -3.02 4.97
N MET A 21 3.44 -1.68 5.01
CA MET A 21 2.20 -1.04 5.42
C MET A 21 1.09 -1.24 4.38
N ALA A 22 1.38 -1.12 3.09
CA ALA A 22 0.39 -1.36 2.02
C ALA A 22 -0.21 -2.77 2.16
N ARG A 23 0.65 -3.79 2.27
CA ARG A 23 0.24 -5.18 2.49
C ARG A 23 -0.60 -5.34 3.76
N ARG A 24 -0.10 -4.84 4.88
CA ARG A 24 -0.79 -4.95 6.18
C ARG A 24 -2.17 -4.28 6.16
N PHE A 25 -2.29 -3.10 5.56
CA PHE A 25 -3.55 -2.38 5.55
C PHE A 25 -4.57 -2.98 4.58
N THR A 26 -4.12 -3.61 3.49
CA THR A 26 -5.00 -4.42 2.64
C THR A 26 -5.56 -5.59 3.46
N ASP A 27 -4.69 -6.33 4.15
CA ASP A 27 -5.08 -7.46 5.00
C ASP A 27 -6.04 -7.05 6.15
N GLU A 28 -5.92 -5.83 6.66
CA GLU A 28 -6.78 -5.27 7.71
C GLU A 28 -8.12 -4.70 7.18
N GLY A 29 -8.39 -4.78 5.87
CA GLY A 29 -9.67 -4.42 5.26
C GLY A 29 -9.81 -2.93 4.92
N ALA A 30 -8.72 -2.26 4.57
CA ALA A 30 -8.79 -0.92 3.99
C ALA A 30 -9.73 -0.91 2.78
N LYS A 31 -10.53 0.15 2.64
CA LYS A 31 -11.43 0.32 1.49
C LYS A 31 -10.65 0.54 0.19
N GLN A 32 -9.55 1.29 0.27
CA GLN A 32 -8.70 1.62 -0.86
C GLN A 32 -7.30 1.97 -0.37
N ILE A 33 -6.29 1.51 -1.08
CA ILE A 33 -4.90 1.91 -0.87
C ILE A 33 -4.39 2.61 -2.13
N VAL A 34 -3.66 3.70 -1.92
CA VAL A 34 -2.91 4.41 -2.95
C VAL A 34 -1.45 4.48 -2.51
N ILE A 35 -0.56 3.91 -3.31
CA ILE A 35 0.88 3.98 -3.10
C ILE A 35 1.52 4.96 -4.08
N ALA A 36 2.49 5.74 -3.61
CA ALA A 36 3.25 6.69 -4.40
C ALA A 36 4.75 6.58 -4.07
N ASP A 37 5.59 6.57 -5.10
CA ASP A 37 7.03 6.44 -5.01
C ASP A 37 7.68 6.96 -6.30
N LEU A 38 8.99 7.19 -6.29
CA LEU A 38 9.77 7.47 -7.48
C LEU A 38 10.09 6.18 -8.27
N ASN A 39 10.12 5.03 -7.60
CA ASN A 39 10.37 3.74 -8.23
C ASN A 39 9.08 3.17 -8.86
N ALA A 40 8.89 3.39 -10.16
CA ALA A 40 7.71 2.93 -10.90
C ALA A 40 7.59 1.40 -10.95
N ASP A 41 8.70 0.69 -11.17
CA ASP A 41 8.69 -0.78 -11.24
C ASP A 41 8.27 -1.37 -9.90
N GLY A 42 8.83 -0.85 -8.80
CA GLY A 42 8.45 -1.27 -7.45
C GLY A 42 7.00 -0.91 -7.08
N LEU A 43 6.44 0.20 -7.62
CA LEU A 43 5.01 0.48 -7.47
C LEU A 43 4.15 -0.58 -8.15
N GLN A 44 4.50 -0.98 -9.37
CA GLN A 44 3.75 -2.00 -10.10
C GLN A 44 3.81 -3.35 -9.38
N GLU A 45 5.01 -3.77 -8.93
CA GLU A 45 5.17 -5.01 -8.16
C GLU A 45 4.31 -5.03 -6.89
N VAL A 46 4.28 -3.92 -6.14
CA VAL A 46 3.49 -3.84 -4.90
C VAL A 46 1.99 -3.78 -5.21
N ALA A 47 1.57 -3.07 -6.24
CA ALA A 47 0.17 -3.05 -6.67
C ALA A 47 -0.31 -4.44 -7.07
N ASP A 48 0.49 -5.18 -7.84
CA ASP A 48 0.16 -6.55 -8.25
C ASP A 48 0.15 -7.52 -7.04
N GLU A 49 0.98 -7.28 -6.01
CA GLU A 49 1.01 -8.06 -4.77
C GLU A 49 -0.27 -7.89 -3.93
N ILE A 50 -0.80 -6.66 -3.83
CA ILE A 50 -1.90 -6.34 -2.90
C ILE A 50 -3.29 -6.32 -3.56
N GLY A 51 -3.37 -6.42 -4.88
CA GLY A 51 -4.64 -6.46 -5.65
C GLY A 51 -5.35 -5.12 -5.78
#